data_AF-I1QH81-F1
#
_entry.id   AF-I1QH81-F1
#
_cell.length_a   1.000
_cell.length_b   1.000
_cell.length_c   1.000
_cell.angle_alpha   90.00
_cell.angle_beta   90.00
_cell.angle_gamma   90.00
#
_symmetry.space_group_name_H-M   'P 1'
#
loop_
_entity.id
_entity.type
_entity.pdbx_description
1 polymer ?
#
loop_
_entity_poly.entity_id
_entity_poly.type
_entity_poly.pdbx_seq_one_letter_code
_entity_poly.pdbx_strand_id
1 'polypeptide(L)' 'MEDTGISVEELLEYQQIVSKTFNSEDEGIYFYNKYAWDKGFSIRKSYAERRNAAKE' A
#
# COMPACT_ATOMS: atom_id res chain seq x y z
N MET A 1 -28.95 5.75 0.39
CA MET A 1 -27.48 5.75 0.20
C MET A 1 -26.91 5.69 1.60
N GLU A 2 -26.26 4.59 1.95
CA GLU A 2 -25.69 4.41 3.29
C GLU A 2 -24.63 5.49 3.51
N ASP A 3 -24.82 6.32 4.54
CA ASP A 3 -23.80 7.27 4.99
C ASP A 3 -22.70 6.45 5.65
N THR A 4 -21.68 6.12 4.87
CA THR A 4 -20.52 5.34 5.32
C THR A 4 -19.62 6.15 6.25
N GLY A 5 -19.90 7.44 6.45
CA GLY A 5 -19.08 8.35 7.25
C GLY A 5 -17.73 8.68 6.60
N ILE A 6 -17.49 8.25 5.36
CA ILE A 6 -16.26 8.51 4.62
C ILE A 6 -16.36 9.90 3.99
N SER A 7 -15.41 10.75 4.31
CA SER A 7 -15.31 12.10 3.73
C SER A 7 -14.95 12.05 2.24
N VAL A 8 -15.27 13.13 1.52
CA VAL A 8 -14.88 13.28 0.10
C VAL A 8 -13.36 13.26 -0.04
N GLU A 9 -12.66 13.83 0.94
CA GLU A 9 -11.21 13.88 1.03
C GLU A 9 -10.61 12.48 1.15
N GLU A 10 -11.18 11.62 1.99
CA GLU A 10 -10.74 10.23 2.14
C GLU A 10 -10.99 9.40 0.88
N LEU A 11 -12.12 9.62 0.18
CA LEU A 11 -12.38 8.95 -1.10
C LEU A 11 -11.39 9.39 -2.18
N LEU A 12 -11.07 10.69 -2.24
CA LEU A 12 -10.11 11.22 -3.19
C LEU A 12 -8.71 10.69 -2.91
N GLU A 13 -8.29 10.67 -1.65
CA GLU A 13 -7.02 10.08 -1.23
C GLU A 13 -6.95 8.60 -1.60
N TYR A 14 -7.99 7.81 -1.30
CA TYR A 14 -8.05 6.40 -1.67
C TYR A 14 -7.83 6.19 -3.18
N GLN A 15 -8.55 6.95 -4.02
CA GLN A 15 -8.42 6.86 -5.47
C GLN A 15 -7.01 7.23 -5.94
N GLN A 16 -6.41 8.28 -5.36
CA GLN A 16 -5.06 8.71 -5.71
C GLN A 16 -3.99 7.69 -5.32
N ILE A 17 -4.14 7.03 -4.16
CA ILE A 17 -3.19 6.04 -3.67
C ILE A 17 -3.32 4.73 -4.45
N VAL A 18 -4.54 4.21 -4.65
CA VAL A 18 -4.75 2.91 -5.32
C VAL A 18 -4.47 2.94 -6.82
N SER A 19 -4.59 4.10 -7.46
CA SER A 19 -4.32 4.25 -8.90
C SER A 19 -2.83 4.46 -9.23
N LYS A 20 -1.93 4.52 -8.23
CA LYS A 20 -0.50 4.68 -8.50
C LYS A 20 0.10 3.47 -9.20
N THR A 21 0.79 3.75 -10.28
CA THR A 21 1.61 2.80 -11.04
C THR A 21 3.08 3.20 -10.92
N PHE A 22 3.96 2.22 -10.99
CA PHE A 22 5.41 2.38 -10.82
C PHE A 22 6.15 1.59 -11.88
N ASN A 23 7.38 2.02 -12.20
CA ASN A 23 8.22 1.33 -13.17
C ASN A 23 9.00 0.17 -12.54
N SER A 24 9.06 0.12 -11.21
CA SER A 24 9.71 -0.94 -10.45
C SER A 24 9.03 -1.21 -9.10
N GLU A 25 9.28 -2.39 -8.54
CA GLU A 25 8.81 -2.74 -7.20
C GLU A 25 9.41 -1.83 -6.11
N ASP A 26 10.69 -1.49 -6.22
CA ASP A 26 11.36 -0.63 -5.24
C ASP A 26 10.79 0.79 -5.20
N GLU A 27 10.41 1.36 -6.36
CA GLU A 27 9.68 2.64 -6.42
C GLU A 27 8.35 2.57 -5.67
N GLY A 28 7.58 1.50 -5.89
CA GLY A 28 6.30 1.30 -5.21
C GLY A 28 6.48 1.15 -3.69
N ILE A 29 7.46 0.34 -3.27
CA ILE A 29 7.76 0.14 -1.85
C ILE A 29 8.17 1.45 -1.18
N TYR A 30 9.03 2.25 -1.82
CA TYR A 30 9.45 3.53 -1.29
C TYR A 30 8.26 4.48 -1.11
N PHE A 31 7.41 4.60 -2.13
CA PHE A 31 6.22 5.44 -2.08
C PHE A 31 5.26 5.00 -0.96
N TYR A 32 4.88 3.73 -0.93
CA TYR A 32 3.90 3.25 0.05
C TYR A 32 4.44 3.23 1.48
N ASN A 33 5.75 3.00 1.69
CA ASN A 33 6.32 3.15 3.03
C ASN A 33 6.30 4.58 3.52
N LYS A 34 6.58 5.55 2.64
CA LYS A 34 6.47 6.97 2.99
C LYS A 34 5.02 7.34 3.35
N TYR A 35 4.06 6.93 2.52
CA TYR A 35 2.64 7.14 2.80
C TYR A 35 2.21 6.49 4.14
N ALA A 36 2.62 5.23 4.37
CA ALA A 36 2.33 4.53 5.61
C ALA A 36 2.90 5.26 6.82
N TRP A 37 4.13 5.76 6.72
CA TRP A 37 4.79 6.51 7.77
C TRP A 37 3.99 7.78 8.14
N ASP A 38 3.54 8.53 7.13
CA ASP A 38 2.72 9.73 7.32
C ASP A 38 1.35 9.40 7.96
N LYS A 39 0.85 8.17 7.76
CA LYS A 39 -0.37 7.65 8.39
C LYS A 39 -0.13 6.96 9.75
N GLY A 40 1.10 6.88 10.23
CA GLY A 40 1.44 6.30 11.53
C GLY A 40 1.64 4.78 11.54
N PHE A 41 1.90 4.16 10.39
CA PHE A 41 2.26 2.73 10.29
C PHE A 41 3.46 2.51 9.34
N SER A 42 3.90 1.26 9.18
CA SER A 42 5.03 0.93 8.29
C SER A 42 4.74 -0.35 7.51
N ILE A 43 5.20 -0.43 6.26
CA ILE A 43 5.06 -1.62 5.42
C ILE A 43 6.34 -2.43 5.50
N ARG A 44 6.23 -3.67 5.96
CA ARG A 44 7.37 -4.60 5.97
C ARG A 44 7.38 -5.40 4.69
N LYS A 45 8.53 -5.44 3.99
CA LYS A 45 8.74 -6.41 2.91
C LYS A 45 8.61 -7.82 3.51
N SER A 46 7.49 -8.48 3.32
CA SER A 46 7.42 -9.93 3.49
C SER A 46 7.83 -10.54 2.15
N TYR A 47 9.05 -11.06 2.08
CA TYR A 47 9.42 -11.90 0.94
C TYR A 47 8.47 -13.11 0.94
N ALA A 48 7.48 -13.10 0.04
CA ALA A 48 6.57 -14.22 -0.17
C ALA A 48 7.30 -15.48 -0.69
N GLU A 49 8.62 -15.43 -0.86
CA GLU A 49 9.45 -16.52 -1.37
C GLU A 49 9.76 -17.64 -0.34
N ARG A 50 9.34 -17.52 0.93
CA ARG A 50 9.67 -18.56 1.93
C ARG A 50 8.64 -19.68 2.11
N ARG A 51 7.81 -19.98 1.10
CA ARG A 51 6.94 -21.18 1.14
C ARG A 51 7.25 -22.26 0.09
N ASN A 52 8.09 -21.97 -0.90
CA ASN A 52 8.53 -22.96 -1.88
C ASN A 52 10.00 -23.40 -1.71
N ALA A 53 10.85 -22.59 -1.06
CA ALA A 53 12.25 -22.96 -0.80
C ALA A 53 12.47 -23.88 0.41
N ALA A 54 11.41 -24.19 1.18
CA ALA A 54 11.46 -25.11 2.32
C ALA A 54 10.89 -26.51 1.99
N LYS A 55 10.76 -26.85 0.70
CA LYS A 55 10.26 -28.13 0.20
C LYS A 55 11.24 -28.87 -0.71
N GLU A 56 12.51 -28.46 -0.75
CA GLU A 56 13.60 -29.24 -1.35
C GLU A 56 14.51 -29.82 -0.26
#